data_AF-A0A917TVT5-F1
#
_entry.id   AF-A0A917TVT5-F1
#
_cell.length_a   1.000
_cell.length_b   1.000
_cell.length_c   1.000
_cell.angle_alpha   90.00
_cell.angle_beta   90.00
_cell.angle_gamma   90.00
#
_symmetry.space_group_name_H-M   'P 1'
#
loop_
_entity.id
_entity.type
_entity.pdbx_description
1 polymer ?
#
loop_
_entity_poly.entity_id
_entity_poly.type
_entity_poly.pdbx_seq_one_letter_code
_entity_poly.pdbx_strand_id
1 'polypeptide(L)'
;MELKGWENKGRNLGGPLQKQFYKMISLLKDPAFVSGRNWAELKQDLASEIQTSTSQLGTILTVFKSLQLLPQDSLLRNSPIPREEDLTTDLGNLLYSLIAIEDEISKLPEGSTKDNINGNIQGMFQGFYAESMINFYYPQGGRENSPNPLHPARAILKALDKYGALDKYEFYLLCTFILEDDDQEKEELFEKYLLRYRNNLITFTNNDITQYEKGHQYLPQNLYKAGLVNLTTGRNWKISENNNMTKLRDTLLHDNFLESFYCHLN
;
A
#
# COMPACT_ATOMS: atom_id res chain seq x y z
N MET A 1 3.46 -17.81 -21.95
CA MET A 1 3.41 -18.06 -20.49
C MET A 1 2.50 -17.01 -19.91
N GLU A 2 1.60 -17.36 -19.01
CA GLU A 2 0.73 -16.38 -18.37
C GLU A 2 1.45 -15.65 -17.24
N LEU A 3 1.25 -14.33 -17.19
CA LEU A 3 1.70 -13.43 -16.13
C LEU A 3 0.51 -13.04 -15.25
N LYS A 4 0.73 -13.04 -13.94
CA LYS A 4 -0.31 -12.77 -12.95
C LYS A 4 0.22 -11.81 -11.90
N GLY A 5 -0.53 -10.75 -11.61
CA GLY A 5 -0.25 -9.91 -10.46
C GLY A 5 -0.56 -10.63 -9.15
N TRP A 6 -0.13 -10.05 -8.03
CA TRP A 6 -0.71 -10.39 -6.74
C TRP A 6 -2.14 -9.89 -6.64
N GLU A 7 -2.91 -10.52 -5.77
CA GLU A 7 -4.26 -10.10 -5.44
C GLU A 7 -4.20 -8.67 -4.91
N ASN A 8 -4.58 -7.73 -5.75
CA ASN A 8 -4.55 -6.34 -5.39
C ASN A 8 -5.88 -6.02 -4.70
N LYS A 9 -5.88 -6.10 -3.36
CA LYS A 9 -7.01 -5.61 -2.54
C LYS A 9 -7.12 -4.08 -2.57
N GLY A 10 -6.15 -3.39 -3.16
CA GLY A 10 -6.05 -1.94 -3.23
C GLY A 10 -6.42 -1.30 -4.58
N ARG A 11 -6.60 0.03 -4.55
CA ARG A 11 -6.79 0.90 -5.72
C ARG A 11 -5.66 1.93 -5.80
N ASN A 12 -5.23 2.31 -7.00
CA ASN A 12 -4.17 3.32 -7.20
C ASN A 12 -4.42 4.61 -6.42
N LEU A 13 -3.42 5.03 -5.64
CA LEU A 13 -3.41 6.29 -4.91
C LEU A 13 -3.02 7.45 -5.83
N GLY A 14 -3.81 7.65 -6.89
CA GLY A 14 -3.75 8.90 -7.64
C GLY A 14 -4.15 10.10 -6.77
N GLY A 15 -3.84 11.32 -7.20
CA GLY A 15 -4.17 12.55 -6.47
C GLY A 15 -5.64 12.62 -5.98
N PRO A 16 -6.64 12.22 -6.80
CA PRO A 16 -8.03 12.14 -6.34
C PRO A 16 -8.23 11.16 -5.17
N LEU A 17 -7.60 9.98 -5.20
CA LEU A 17 -7.76 8.98 -4.15
C LEU A 17 -7.09 9.43 -2.85
N GLN A 18 -5.95 10.11 -2.90
CA GLN A 18 -5.31 10.66 -1.70
C GLN A 18 -6.18 11.75 -1.04
N LYS A 19 -6.81 12.62 -1.84
CA LYS A 19 -7.78 13.60 -1.31
C LYS A 19 -9.01 12.92 -0.71
N GLN A 20 -9.51 11.85 -1.35
CA GLN A 20 -10.58 11.04 -0.79
C GLN A 20 -10.15 10.41 0.53
N PHE A 21 -8.89 9.96 0.64
CA PHE A 21 -8.37 9.39 1.89
C PHE A 21 -8.41 10.40 3.02
N TYR A 22 -7.91 11.60 2.74
CA TYR A 22 -7.84 12.66 3.72
C TYR A 22 -9.24 13.09 4.17
N LYS A 23 -10.14 13.31 3.20
CA LYS A 23 -11.53 13.67 3.49
C LYS A 23 -12.22 12.60 4.34
N MET A 24 -12.02 11.32 4.04
CA MET A 24 -12.67 10.24 4.77
C MET A 24 -12.19 10.14 6.22
N ILE A 25 -10.88 10.25 6.46
CA ILE A 25 -10.33 10.29 7.83
C ILE A 25 -10.88 11.50 8.59
N SER A 26 -10.89 12.69 7.99
CA SER A 26 -11.40 13.89 8.65
C SER A 26 -12.88 13.78 9.02
N LEU A 27 -13.71 13.18 8.15
CA LEU A 27 -15.13 12.93 8.44
C LEU A 27 -15.33 11.91 9.56
N LEU A 28 -14.52 10.85 9.60
CA LEU A 28 -14.58 9.85 10.68
C LEU A 28 -14.09 10.42 12.03
N LYS A 29 -13.36 11.53 12.02
CA LYS A 29 -12.93 12.26 13.21
C LYS A 29 -13.81 13.48 13.55
N ASP A 30 -14.89 13.71 12.79
CA ASP A 30 -15.85 14.79 13.06
C ASP A 30 -17.03 14.25 13.89
N PRO A 31 -17.18 14.65 15.18
CA PRO A 31 -18.29 14.21 16.02
C PRO A 31 -19.66 14.54 15.42
N ALA A 32 -19.81 15.65 14.69
CA ALA A 32 -21.08 16.02 14.06
C ALA A 32 -21.43 15.08 12.90
N PHE A 33 -20.40 14.56 12.23
CA PHE A 33 -20.54 13.58 11.16
C PHE A 33 -20.77 12.16 11.68
N VAL A 34 -20.30 11.80 12.89
CA VAL A 34 -20.40 10.41 13.37
C VAL A 34 -21.50 10.19 14.42
N SER A 35 -21.74 11.16 15.29
CA SER A 35 -22.65 11.00 16.42
C SER A 35 -24.06 10.56 16.01
N GLY A 36 -24.57 9.52 16.67
CA GLY A 36 -25.90 8.97 16.46
C GLY A 36 -26.10 8.14 15.18
N ARG A 37 -25.05 7.92 14.37
CA ARG A 37 -25.14 7.13 13.13
C ARG A 37 -24.59 5.71 13.31
N ASN A 38 -25.18 4.75 12.61
CA ASN A 38 -24.63 3.40 12.47
C ASN A 38 -23.71 3.26 11.25
N TRP A 39 -23.00 2.14 11.16
CA TRP A 39 -22.04 1.89 10.07
C TRP A 39 -22.66 1.90 8.66
N ALA A 40 -23.92 1.48 8.50
CA ALA A 40 -24.57 1.50 7.21
C ALA A 40 -24.89 2.94 6.76
N GLU A 41 -25.33 3.78 7.68
CA GLU A 41 -25.56 5.22 7.46
C GLU A 41 -24.24 5.93 7.15
N LEU A 42 -23.20 5.72 7.97
CA LEU A 42 -21.88 6.28 7.75
C LEU A 42 -21.32 5.91 6.38
N LYS A 43 -21.51 4.67 5.94
CA LYS A 43 -21.05 4.24 4.61
C LYS A 43 -21.77 4.98 3.47
N GLN A 44 -23.05 5.28 3.62
CA GLN A 44 -23.79 6.06 2.61
C GLN A 44 -23.34 7.52 2.60
N ASP A 45 -23.24 8.13 3.78
CA ASP A 45 -22.83 9.52 3.95
C ASP A 45 -21.39 9.74 3.44
N LEU A 46 -20.46 8.84 3.81
CA LEU A 46 -19.08 8.88 3.32
C LEU A 46 -19.01 8.78 1.79
N ALA A 47 -19.78 7.88 1.18
CA ALA A 47 -19.79 7.72 -0.26
C ALA A 47 -20.25 9.01 -0.97
N SER A 48 -21.29 9.64 -0.44
CA SER A 48 -21.79 10.94 -0.90
C SER A 48 -20.72 12.03 -0.78
N GLU A 49 -20.13 12.17 0.40
CA GLU A 49 -19.15 13.20 0.70
C GLU A 49 -17.88 13.10 -0.14
N ILE A 50 -17.36 11.90 -0.36
CA ILE A 50 -16.15 11.70 -1.17
C ILE A 50 -16.46 11.51 -2.66
N GLN A 51 -17.71 11.76 -3.07
CA GLN A 51 -18.21 11.75 -4.44
C GLN A 51 -17.93 10.41 -5.15
N THR A 52 -18.29 9.30 -4.50
CA THR A 52 -18.06 7.95 -5.00
C THR A 52 -19.30 7.07 -4.79
N SER A 53 -19.37 5.92 -5.45
CA SER A 53 -20.44 4.95 -5.17
C SER A 53 -20.12 4.12 -3.93
N THR A 54 -21.13 3.57 -3.25
CA THR A 54 -20.93 2.67 -2.10
C THR A 54 -20.09 1.42 -2.43
N SER A 55 -20.14 0.96 -3.68
CA SER A 55 -19.28 -0.11 -4.20
C SER A 55 -17.82 0.33 -4.28
N GLN A 56 -17.56 1.52 -4.84
CA GLN A 56 -16.23 2.09 -4.93
C GLN A 56 -15.66 2.43 -3.53
N LEU A 57 -16.50 2.93 -2.62
CA LEU A 57 -16.17 3.12 -1.22
C LEU A 57 -15.76 1.79 -0.58
N GLY A 58 -16.44 0.68 -0.87
CA GLY A 58 -16.04 -0.65 -0.40
C GLY A 58 -14.58 -0.97 -0.71
N THR A 59 -14.11 -0.67 -1.93
CA THR A 59 -12.70 -0.82 -2.29
C THR A 59 -11.79 0.12 -1.52
N ILE A 60 -12.19 1.39 -1.31
CA ILE A 60 -11.43 2.36 -0.52
C ILE A 60 -11.26 1.88 0.92
N LEU A 61 -12.33 1.37 1.53
CA LEU A 61 -12.31 0.84 2.89
C LEU A 61 -11.39 -0.37 3.02
N THR A 62 -11.37 -1.26 2.02
CA THR A 62 -10.39 -2.34 1.99
C THR A 62 -8.96 -1.79 2.02
N VAL A 63 -8.69 -0.72 1.27
CA VAL A 63 -7.37 -0.09 1.26
C VAL A 63 -7.01 0.49 2.62
N PHE A 64 -7.95 1.20 3.26
CA PHE A 64 -7.75 1.76 4.59
C PHE A 64 -7.45 0.69 5.64
N LYS A 65 -8.18 -0.42 5.61
CA LYS A 65 -7.93 -1.56 6.49
C LYS A 65 -6.57 -2.21 6.21
N SER A 66 -6.20 -2.34 4.94
CA SER A 66 -4.88 -2.85 4.55
C SER A 66 -3.73 -1.95 4.99
N LEU A 67 -3.93 -0.64 5.02
CA LEU A 67 -2.96 0.33 5.54
C LEU A 67 -3.08 0.53 7.06
N GLN A 68 -3.89 -0.29 7.73
CA GLN A 68 -4.19 -0.20 9.16
C GLN A 68 -4.64 1.19 9.61
N LEU A 69 -5.46 1.89 8.81
CA LEU A 69 -6.06 3.19 9.19
C LEU A 69 -7.38 3.03 9.93
N LEU A 70 -8.06 1.92 9.67
CA LEU A 70 -9.32 1.53 10.30
C LEU A 70 -9.17 0.12 10.87
N PRO A 71 -9.89 -0.21 11.96
CA PRO A 71 -9.99 -1.59 12.46
C PRO A 71 -10.50 -2.55 11.39
N GLN A 72 -10.08 -3.82 11.43
CA GLN A 72 -10.46 -4.81 10.40
C GLN A 72 -11.97 -5.08 10.36
N ASP A 73 -12.63 -5.01 11.50
CA ASP A 73 -14.07 -5.20 11.72
C ASP A 73 -14.90 -3.91 11.61
N SER A 74 -14.27 -2.77 11.32
CA SER A 74 -14.95 -1.49 11.10
C SER A 74 -15.87 -1.52 9.87
N LEU A 75 -16.91 -0.67 9.86
CA LEU A 75 -17.81 -0.46 8.71
C LEU A 75 -18.49 -1.74 8.18
N LEU A 76 -18.64 -2.77 9.02
CA LEU A 76 -19.41 -3.97 8.73
C LEU A 76 -20.91 -3.70 8.89
N ARG A 77 -21.71 -4.39 8.07
CA ARG A 77 -23.16 -4.11 7.89
C ARG A 77 -23.98 -4.23 9.18
N ASN A 78 -23.54 -5.04 10.15
CA ASN A 78 -24.29 -5.40 11.35
C ASN A 78 -23.51 -5.14 12.66
N SER A 79 -22.42 -4.36 12.63
CA SER A 79 -21.66 -4.06 13.84
C SER A 79 -22.28 -2.90 14.61
N PRO A 80 -22.27 -2.92 15.96
CA PRO A 80 -22.72 -1.79 16.78
C PRO A 80 -21.88 -0.55 16.49
N ILE A 81 -22.45 0.62 16.81
CA ILE A 81 -21.80 1.93 16.66
C ILE A 81 -20.50 1.91 17.47
N PRO A 82 -19.32 2.03 16.85
CA PRO A 82 -18.07 2.15 17.59
C PRO A 82 -18.09 3.45 18.38
N ARG A 83 -17.37 3.47 19.49
CA ARG A 83 -17.08 4.74 20.14
C ARG A 83 -16.19 5.55 19.19
N GLU A 84 -16.24 6.88 19.30
CA GLU A 84 -15.44 7.77 18.45
C GLU A 84 -13.93 7.44 18.48
N GLU A 85 -13.47 6.97 19.63
CA GLU A 85 -12.11 6.45 19.88
C GLU A 85 -11.77 5.18 19.06
N ASP A 86 -12.77 4.41 18.64
CA ASP A 86 -12.60 3.12 17.94
C ASP A 86 -12.79 3.22 16.41
N LEU A 87 -13.03 4.43 15.87
CA LEU A 87 -13.30 4.60 14.43
C LEU A 87 -12.05 4.50 13.57
N THR A 88 -10.89 4.86 14.14
CA THR A 88 -9.59 4.88 13.48
C THR A 88 -8.55 4.27 14.40
N THR A 89 -7.55 3.63 13.83
CA THR A 89 -6.37 3.14 14.57
C THR A 89 -5.46 4.30 14.97
N ASP A 90 -4.40 4.02 15.72
CA ASP A 90 -3.32 4.99 16.00
C ASP A 90 -2.69 5.56 14.73
N LEU A 91 -2.50 4.72 13.71
CA LEU A 91 -1.97 5.15 12.41
C LEU A 91 -2.97 6.03 11.64
N GLY A 92 -4.27 5.74 11.78
CA GLY A 92 -5.35 6.60 11.28
C GLY A 92 -5.39 7.97 11.99
N ASN A 93 -5.19 7.98 13.31
CA ASN A 93 -5.09 9.21 14.11
C ASN A 93 -3.85 10.03 13.71
N LEU A 94 -2.71 9.38 13.49
CA LEU A 94 -1.51 10.05 12.97
C LEU A 94 -1.77 10.73 11.62
N LEU A 95 -2.41 10.01 10.69
CA LEU A 95 -2.77 10.58 9.39
C LEU A 95 -3.70 11.79 9.53
N TYR A 96 -4.70 11.71 10.41
CA TYR A 96 -5.59 12.86 10.70
C TYR A 96 -4.79 14.07 11.19
N SER A 97 -3.88 13.88 12.15
CA SER A 97 -3.04 14.97 12.66
C SER A 97 -2.16 15.58 11.58
N LEU A 98 -1.57 14.77 10.69
CA LEU A 98 -0.77 15.28 9.58
C LEU A 98 -1.58 16.12 8.61
N ILE A 99 -2.82 15.69 8.29
CA ILE A 99 -3.74 16.45 7.43
C ILE A 99 -4.10 17.79 8.06
N ALA A 100 -4.41 17.81 9.37
CA ALA A 100 -4.76 19.03 10.08
C ALA A 100 -3.59 20.03 10.09
N ILE A 101 -2.36 19.54 10.28
CA ILE A 101 -1.16 20.38 10.23
C ILE A 101 -0.93 20.92 8.81
N GLU A 102 -1.09 20.10 7.77
CA GLU A 102 -0.99 20.52 6.37
C GLU A 102 -2.00 21.63 6.03
N ASP A 103 -3.24 21.52 6.51
CA ASP A 103 -4.28 22.55 6.31
C ASP A 103 -3.90 23.89 6.97
N GLU A 104 -3.40 23.87 8.20
CA GLU A 104 -2.95 25.10 8.89
C GLU A 104 -1.77 25.77 8.17
N ILE A 105 -0.84 24.99 7.62
CA ILE A 105 0.32 25.53 6.90
C ILE A 105 -0.06 26.09 5.55
N SER A 106 -1.07 25.52 4.90
CA SER A 106 -1.59 26.07 3.63
C SER A 106 -2.02 27.54 3.77
N LYS A 107 -2.43 27.96 4.98
CA LYS A 107 -2.87 29.32 5.34
C LYS A 107 -1.70 30.29 5.59
N LEU A 108 -0.46 29.78 5.72
CA LEU A 108 0.72 30.63 5.93
C LEU A 108 1.12 31.35 4.63
N PRO A 109 1.69 32.56 4.73
CA PRO A 109 2.27 33.27 3.59
C PRO A 109 3.39 32.44 2.93
N GLU A 110 3.49 32.56 1.60
CA GLU A 110 4.58 31.93 0.84
C GLU A 110 5.96 32.46 1.30
N GLY A 111 6.94 31.57 1.36
CA GLY A 111 8.31 31.90 1.74
C GLY A 111 9.08 30.72 2.34
N SER A 112 10.38 30.95 2.60
CA SER A 112 11.32 29.90 3.04
C SER A 112 10.89 29.16 4.31
N THR A 113 10.17 29.83 5.21
CA THR A 113 9.62 29.20 6.41
C THR A 113 8.54 28.17 6.06
N LYS A 114 7.60 28.52 5.16
CA LYS A 114 6.56 27.61 4.69
C LYS A 114 7.17 26.43 3.94
N ASP A 115 8.16 26.69 3.09
CA ASP A 115 8.88 25.64 2.35
C ASP A 115 9.57 24.63 3.27
N ASN A 116 10.26 25.11 4.31
CA ASN A 116 10.91 24.25 5.29
C ASN A 116 9.91 23.39 6.07
N ILE A 117 8.79 23.98 6.51
CA ILE A 117 7.76 23.24 7.25
C ILE A 117 7.09 22.20 6.33
N ASN A 118 6.79 22.55 5.08
CA ASN A 118 6.28 21.62 4.07
C ASN A 118 7.23 20.44 3.89
N GLY A 119 8.55 20.68 3.79
CA GLY A 119 9.54 19.62 3.70
C GLY A 119 9.49 18.64 4.88
N ASN A 120 9.36 19.14 6.11
CA ASN A 120 9.25 18.31 7.31
C ASN A 120 7.99 17.43 7.30
N ILE A 121 6.85 17.98 6.87
CA ILE A 121 5.58 17.24 6.80
C ILE A 121 5.61 16.17 5.73
N GLN A 122 6.22 16.46 4.57
CA GLN A 122 6.43 15.42 3.56
C GLN A 122 7.26 14.26 4.11
N GLY A 123 8.27 14.54 4.96
CA GLY A 123 9.00 13.52 5.70
C GLY A 123 8.12 12.72 6.67
N MET A 124 7.16 13.36 7.34
CA MET A 124 6.20 12.67 8.21
C MET A 124 5.22 11.79 7.43
N PHE A 125 4.69 12.26 6.30
CA PHE A 125 3.88 11.44 5.40
C PHE A 125 4.66 10.25 4.87
N GLN A 126 5.95 10.44 4.54
CA GLN A 126 6.83 9.35 4.14
C GLN A 126 6.95 8.29 5.25
N GLY A 127 7.15 8.73 6.50
CA GLY A 127 7.18 7.84 7.68
C GLY A 127 5.86 7.08 7.87
N PHE A 128 4.73 7.75 7.68
CA PHE A 128 3.41 7.12 7.70
C PHE A 128 3.29 5.99 6.65
N TYR A 129 3.67 6.26 5.39
CA TYR A 129 3.62 5.23 4.34
C TYR A 129 4.59 4.09 4.61
N ALA A 130 5.77 4.39 5.17
CA ALA A 130 6.73 3.38 5.58
C ALA A 130 6.13 2.43 6.63
N GLU A 131 5.52 2.97 7.69
CA GLU A 131 4.84 2.19 8.72
C GLU A 131 3.72 1.32 8.13
N SER A 132 2.88 1.89 7.26
CA SER A 132 1.84 1.09 6.58
C SER A 132 2.41 -0.04 5.73
N MET A 133 3.56 0.15 5.08
CA MET A 133 4.19 -0.88 4.23
C MET A 133 4.92 -1.96 5.01
N ILE A 134 5.41 -1.66 6.22
CA ILE A 134 5.94 -2.65 7.17
C ILE A 134 4.82 -3.55 7.69
N ASN A 135 3.63 -2.99 7.86
CA ASN A 135 2.51 -3.68 8.46
C ASN A 135 1.59 -4.37 7.44
N PHE A 136 1.79 -4.12 6.15
CA PHE A 136 0.98 -4.68 5.09
C PHE A 136 1.51 -6.06 4.66
N TYR A 137 0.66 -7.08 4.80
CA TYR A 137 0.95 -8.43 4.33
C TYR A 137 -0.31 -9.10 3.77
N TYR A 138 -0.12 -10.18 3.03
CA TYR A 138 -1.17 -11.06 2.56
C TYR A 138 -1.24 -12.30 3.45
N PRO A 139 -2.28 -12.47 4.29
CA PRO A 139 -2.36 -13.61 5.21
C PRO A 139 -2.47 -14.97 4.53
N GLN A 140 -3.04 -15.01 3.31
CA GLN A 140 -3.21 -16.21 2.49
C GLN A 140 -2.37 -16.11 1.21
N GLY A 141 -1.19 -15.50 1.34
CA GLY A 141 -0.23 -15.31 0.25
C GLY A 141 -0.71 -14.41 -0.88
N GLY A 142 0.11 -14.28 -1.91
CA GLY A 142 -0.06 -13.33 -3.00
C GLY A 142 -1.28 -13.57 -3.89
N ARG A 143 -1.98 -14.71 -3.77
CA ARG A 143 -3.22 -15.05 -4.50
C ARG A 143 -4.10 -15.99 -3.68
N GLU A 144 -5.40 -16.01 -3.96
CA GLU A 144 -6.36 -16.95 -3.34
C GLU A 144 -5.83 -18.39 -3.35
N ASN A 145 -6.00 -19.08 -2.23
CA ASN A 145 -5.55 -20.46 -1.97
C ASN A 145 -4.04 -20.66 -1.84
N SER A 146 -3.24 -19.60 -1.68
CA SER A 146 -1.85 -19.79 -1.23
C SER A 146 -1.87 -20.17 0.26
N PRO A 147 -1.14 -21.21 0.68
CA PRO A 147 -1.23 -21.74 2.04
C PRO A 147 -0.54 -20.84 3.07
N ASN A 148 0.46 -20.06 2.65
CA ASN A 148 1.34 -19.33 3.54
C ASN A 148 1.26 -17.81 3.32
N PRO A 149 1.55 -17.00 4.36
CA PRO A 149 1.59 -15.55 4.24
C PRO A 149 2.65 -15.03 3.26
N LEU A 150 2.44 -13.81 2.76
CA LEU A 150 3.40 -13.07 1.95
C LEU A 150 3.51 -11.62 2.44
N HIS A 151 4.73 -11.19 2.76
CA HIS A 151 5.10 -9.81 3.05
C HIS A 151 5.66 -9.13 1.78
N PRO A 152 4.83 -8.43 1.01
CA PRO A 152 5.16 -8.10 -0.36
C PRO A 152 6.22 -6.99 -0.47
N ALA A 153 6.36 -6.13 0.55
CA ALA A 153 7.48 -5.17 0.60
C ALA A 153 8.82 -5.90 0.72
N ARG A 154 8.89 -7.00 1.48
CA ARG A 154 10.12 -7.81 1.63
C ARG A 154 10.44 -8.49 0.30
N ALA A 155 9.47 -9.15 -0.31
CA ALA A 155 9.65 -9.82 -1.60
C ALA A 155 10.15 -8.86 -2.71
N ILE A 156 9.57 -7.65 -2.79
CA ILE A 156 10.02 -6.62 -3.73
C ILE A 156 11.45 -6.16 -3.40
N LEU A 157 11.73 -5.84 -2.14
CA LEU A 157 13.05 -5.35 -1.75
C LEU A 157 14.13 -6.41 -1.95
N LYS A 158 13.87 -7.70 -1.67
CA LYS A 158 14.81 -8.81 -1.97
C LYS A 158 15.12 -8.88 -3.46
N ALA A 159 14.11 -8.78 -4.31
CA ALA A 159 14.31 -8.79 -5.75
C ALA A 159 15.10 -7.56 -6.22
N LEU A 160 14.83 -6.39 -5.66
CA LEU A 160 15.58 -5.17 -5.99
C LEU A 160 17.03 -5.25 -5.50
N ASP A 161 17.28 -5.81 -4.33
CA ASP A 161 18.63 -6.05 -3.78
C ASP A 161 19.47 -6.93 -4.71
N LYS A 162 18.86 -8.01 -5.23
CA LYS A 162 19.55 -8.95 -6.11
C LYS A 162 19.69 -8.44 -7.56
N TYR A 163 18.71 -7.70 -8.07
CA TYR A 163 18.61 -7.40 -9.51
C TYR A 163 18.68 -5.91 -9.87
N GLY A 164 18.75 -5.01 -8.87
CA GLY A 164 18.84 -3.54 -8.97
C GLY A 164 17.57 -2.84 -9.44
N ALA A 165 16.88 -3.41 -10.41
CA ALA A 165 15.60 -2.90 -10.92
C ALA A 165 14.78 -4.00 -11.59
N LEU A 166 13.47 -3.74 -11.66
CA LEU A 166 12.51 -4.56 -12.41
C LEU A 166 11.70 -3.64 -13.34
N ASP A 167 11.59 -4.01 -14.61
CA ASP A 167 10.57 -3.45 -15.50
C ASP A 167 9.18 -4.03 -15.21
N LYS A 168 8.18 -3.61 -15.99
CA LYS A 168 6.80 -4.06 -15.83
C LYS A 168 6.66 -5.58 -15.85
N TYR A 169 7.27 -6.24 -16.84
CA TYR A 169 7.12 -7.68 -17.03
C TYR A 169 7.93 -8.46 -16.01
N GLU A 170 9.10 -7.97 -15.62
CA GLU A 170 9.91 -8.53 -14.54
C GLU A 170 9.17 -8.46 -13.20
N PHE A 171 8.45 -7.36 -12.92
CA PHE A 171 7.57 -7.26 -11.77
C PHE A 171 6.42 -8.26 -11.82
N TYR A 172 5.82 -8.47 -13.00
CA TYR A 172 4.78 -9.49 -13.15
C TYR A 172 5.33 -10.92 -13.02
N LEU A 173 6.57 -11.19 -13.42
CA LEU A 173 7.25 -12.46 -13.15
C LEU A 173 7.42 -12.67 -11.64
N LEU A 174 7.87 -11.64 -10.92
CA LEU A 174 7.97 -11.68 -9.45
C LEU A 174 6.61 -12.07 -8.85
N CYS A 175 5.54 -11.35 -9.20
CA CYS A 175 4.20 -11.65 -8.71
C CYS A 175 3.68 -13.03 -9.14
N THR A 176 4.12 -13.54 -10.29
CA THR A 176 3.67 -14.83 -10.81
C THR A 176 4.26 -15.98 -9.99
N PHE A 177 5.51 -15.88 -9.57
CA PHE A 177 6.20 -16.99 -8.91
C PHE A 177 6.23 -16.88 -7.40
N ILE A 178 6.46 -15.68 -6.86
CA ILE A 178 6.55 -15.47 -5.42
C ILE A 178 5.14 -15.30 -4.87
N LEU A 179 4.64 -16.27 -4.10
CA LEU A 179 3.30 -16.23 -3.50
C LEU A 179 3.30 -16.31 -2.00
N GLU A 180 4.44 -16.61 -1.41
CA GLU A 180 4.65 -16.74 0.02
C GLU A 180 6.07 -16.29 0.34
N ASP A 181 6.31 -16.03 1.62
CA ASP A 181 7.58 -15.52 2.08
C ASP A 181 8.71 -16.56 2.00
N ASP A 182 9.85 -16.12 1.48
CA ASP A 182 11.15 -16.82 1.50
C ASP A 182 11.13 -18.28 1.00
N ASP A 183 10.24 -18.62 0.06
CA ASP A 183 10.24 -19.91 -0.66
C ASP A 183 11.36 -19.96 -1.71
N GLN A 184 12.42 -20.70 -1.38
CA GLN A 184 13.61 -20.84 -2.22
C GLN A 184 13.29 -21.43 -3.61
N GLU A 185 12.41 -22.43 -3.72
CA GLU A 185 12.09 -23.04 -5.02
C GLU A 185 11.39 -22.03 -5.94
N LYS A 186 10.53 -21.17 -5.38
CA LYS A 186 9.88 -20.09 -6.14
C LYS A 186 10.86 -18.99 -6.52
N GLU A 187 11.82 -18.67 -5.66
CA GLU A 187 12.87 -17.69 -5.96
C GLU A 187 13.78 -18.17 -7.11
N GLU A 188 14.17 -19.44 -7.10
CA GLU A 188 14.94 -20.05 -8.19
C GLU A 188 14.14 -20.08 -9.49
N LEU A 189 12.84 -20.37 -9.42
CA LEU A 189 11.95 -20.35 -10.59
C LEU A 189 11.79 -18.93 -11.14
N PHE A 190 11.61 -17.94 -10.27
CA PHE A 190 11.57 -16.54 -10.65
C PHE A 190 12.86 -16.11 -11.36
N GLU A 191 14.02 -16.40 -10.77
CA GLU A 191 15.33 -16.09 -11.35
C GLU A 191 15.51 -16.70 -12.74
N LYS A 192 15.14 -17.98 -12.89
CA LYS A 192 15.19 -18.67 -14.18
C LYS A 192 14.42 -17.94 -15.27
N TYR A 193 13.18 -17.50 -14.99
CA TYR A 193 12.37 -16.81 -15.99
C TYR A 193 12.78 -15.35 -16.19
N LEU A 194 13.24 -14.68 -15.14
CA LEU A 194 13.82 -13.34 -15.23
C LEU A 194 15.02 -13.32 -16.18
N LEU A 195 15.97 -14.25 -16.02
CA LEU A 195 17.15 -14.37 -16.87
C LEU A 195 16.78 -14.72 -18.31
N ARG A 196 15.80 -15.61 -18.52
CA ARG A 196 15.29 -15.89 -19.87
C ARG A 196 14.71 -14.65 -20.54
N TYR A 197 13.98 -13.83 -19.78
CA TYR A 197 13.42 -12.59 -20.27
C TYR A 197 14.51 -11.56 -20.63
N ARG A 198 15.45 -11.31 -19.71
CA ARG A 198 16.59 -10.40 -19.93
C ARG A 198 17.48 -10.81 -21.11
N ASN A 199 17.63 -12.11 -21.34
CA ASN A 199 18.39 -12.66 -22.47
C ASN A 199 17.57 -12.76 -23.78
N ASN A 200 16.36 -12.18 -23.83
CA ASN A 200 15.46 -12.22 -24.99
C ASN A 200 15.06 -13.63 -25.45
N LEU A 201 15.16 -14.63 -24.57
CA LEU A 201 14.71 -16.00 -24.85
C LEU A 201 13.20 -16.15 -24.70
N ILE A 202 12.56 -15.21 -24.01
CA ILE A 202 11.12 -15.03 -23.93
C ILE A 202 10.80 -13.54 -24.01
N THR A 203 9.64 -13.20 -24.55
CA THR A 203 9.13 -11.83 -24.64
C THR A 203 7.69 -11.81 -24.16
N PHE A 204 7.28 -10.68 -23.58
CA PHE A 204 5.93 -10.50 -23.07
C PHE A 204 5.26 -9.28 -23.69
N THR A 205 3.94 -9.36 -23.72
CA THR A 205 3.02 -8.32 -24.16
C THR A 205 1.96 -8.10 -23.07
N ASN A 206 1.13 -7.07 -23.21
CA ASN A 206 0.04 -6.87 -22.24
C ASN A 206 -0.99 -8.01 -22.25
N ASN A 207 -1.11 -8.76 -23.35
CA ASN A 207 -2.04 -9.89 -23.44
C ASN A 207 -1.59 -11.10 -22.61
N ASP A 208 -0.31 -11.16 -22.24
CA ASP A 208 0.21 -12.22 -21.39
C ASP A 208 -0.21 -12.01 -19.92
N ILE A 209 -0.67 -10.81 -19.53
CA ILE A 209 -1.15 -10.52 -18.18
C ILE A 209 -2.61 -10.95 -18.07
N THR A 210 -2.86 -12.13 -17.51
CA THR A 210 -4.20 -12.74 -17.49
C THR A 210 -4.98 -12.47 -16.21
N GLN A 211 -4.31 -12.07 -15.13
CA GLN A 211 -4.93 -11.77 -13.83
C GLN A 211 -4.27 -10.58 -13.13
N TYR A 212 -5.08 -9.80 -12.42
CA TYR A 212 -4.65 -8.64 -11.63
C TYR A 212 -3.78 -7.66 -12.44
N GLU A 213 -4.30 -7.19 -13.58
CA GLU A 213 -3.65 -6.29 -14.54
C GLU A 213 -3.14 -4.96 -13.97
N LYS A 214 -3.51 -4.62 -12.73
CA LYS A 214 -3.08 -3.42 -12.00
C LYS A 214 -2.18 -3.73 -10.79
N GLY A 215 -1.69 -4.96 -10.65
CA GLY A 215 -0.77 -5.36 -9.57
C GLY A 215 0.49 -4.48 -9.49
N HIS A 216 1.00 -4.03 -10.64
CA HIS A 216 2.17 -3.13 -10.75
C HIS A 216 1.92 -1.68 -10.33
N GLN A 217 0.73 -1.32 -9.88
CA GLN A 217 0.38 0.08 -9.63
C GLN A 217 0.29 0.41 -8.14
N TYR A 218 -0.58 -0.27 -7.39
CA TYR A 218 -0.91 0.12 -6.02
C TYR A 218 0.27 0.00 -5.04
N LEU A 219 0.81 -1.20 -4.87
CA LEU A 219 1.87 -1.46 -3.89
C LEU A 219 3.17 -0.71 -4.24
N PRO A 220 3.64 -0.72 -5.51
CA PRO A 220 4.80 0.08 -5.90
C PRO A 220 4.65 1.57 -5.62
N GLN A 221 3.46 2.15 -5.80
CA GLN A 221 3.21 3.56 -5.48
C GLN A 221 3.33 3.86 -3.98
N ASN A 222 2.88 2.96 -3.11
CA ASN A 222 3.01 3.15 -1.66
C ASN A 222 4.48 2.99 -1.22
N LEU A 223 5.20 2.02 -1.76
CA LEU A 223 6.65 1.88 -1.51
C LEU A 223 7.43 3.11 -1.99
N TYR A 224 7.03 3.70 -3.12
CA TYR A 224 7.60 4.95 -3.61
C TYR A 224 7.31 6.11 -2.66
N LYS A 225 6.08 6.25 -2.18
CA LYS A 225 5.70 7.28 -1.19
C LYS A 225 6.39 7.08 0.17
N ALA A 226 6.67 5.84 0.56
CA ALA A 226 7.51 5.52 1.72
C ALA A 226 9.00 5.82 1.47
N GLY A 227 9.40 6.09 0.22
CA GLY A 227 10.79 6.27 -0.22
C GLY A 227 11.66 5.02 -0.08
N LEU A 228 11.03 3.84 -0.08
CA LEU A 228 11.71 2.54 -0.12
C LEU A 228 12.20 2.18 -1.53
N VAL A 229 11.56 2.73 -2.56
CA VAL A 229 11.88 2.46 -3.97
C VAL A 229 11.82 3.72 -4.81
N ASN A 230 12.44 3.66 -5.98
CA ASN A 230 12.20 4.60 -7.08
C ASN A 230 11.16 4.00 -8.03
N LEU A 231 10.26 4.82 -8.56
CA LEU A 231 9.19 4.37 -9.44
C LEU A 231 9.05 5.28 -10.66
N THR A 232 9.24 4.70 -11.84
CA THR A 232 8.86 5.31 -13.12
C THR A 232 7.50 4.76 -13.52
N THR A 233 6.57 5.63 -13.91
CA THR A 233 5.20 5.24 -14.33
C THR A 233 4.99 5.47 -15.84
N GLY A 234 3.88 4.98 -16.39
CA GLY A 234 3.55 5.12 -17.82
C GLY A 234 4.12 4.00 -18.68
N ARG A 235 4.51 4.32 -19.93
CA ARG A 235 4.98 3.32 -20.91
C ARG A 235 6.26 2.60 -20.46
N ASN A 236 7.17 3.31 -19.80
CA ASN A 236 8.46 2.79 -19.36
C ASN A 236 8.40 2.46 -17.87
N TRP A 237 7.32 1.79 -17.43
CA TRP A 237 7.15 1.45 -16.02
C TRP A 237 8.36 0.68 -15.52
N LYS A 238 8.93 1.13 -14.40
CA LYS A 238 10.13 0.55 -13.80
C LYS A 238 10.15 0.84 -12.30
N ILE A 239 10.47 -0.17 -11.51
CA ILE A 239 10.76 -0.05 -10.08
C ILE A 239 12.24 -0.33 -9.86
N SER A 240 12.91 0.47 -9.04
CA SER A 240 14.32 0.27 -8.73
C SER A 240 14.62 0.63 -7.28
N GLU A 241 15.82 0.28 -6.84
CA GLU A 241 16.31 0.62 -5.51
C GLU A 241 16.27 2.13 -5.24
N ASN A 242 16.02 2.47 -3.97
CA ASN A 242 16.17 3.81 -3.42
C ASN A 242 16.93 3.72 -2.09
N ASN A 243 17.93 4.59 -1.92
CA ASN A 243 18.82 4.59 -0.76
C ASN A 243 18.40 5.62 0.30
N ASN A 244 17.21 6.23 0.18
CA ASN A 244 16.73 7.22 1.14
C ASN A 244 16.38 6.61 2.51
N MET A 245 15.98 5.33 2.55
CA MET A 245 15.48 4.64 3.74
C MET A 245 16.26 3.35 4.06
N THR A 246 17.60 3.40 3.97
CA THR A 246 18.48 2.21 4.11
C THR A 246 18.23 1.44 5.40
N LYS A 247 18.11 2.09 6.56
CA LYS A 247 17.87 1.41 7.84
C LYS A 247 16.59 0.58 7.85
N LEU A 248 15.52 1.14 7.28
CA LEU A 248 14.25 0.44 7.21
C LEU A 248 14.32 -0.72 6.21
N ARG A 249 14.97 -0.50 5.06
CA ARG A 249 15.24 -1.56 4.10
C ARG A 249 16.01 -2.71 4.74
N ASP A 250 17.10 -2.42 5.45
CA ASP A 250 17.93 -3.43 6.13
C ASP A 250 17.10 -4.21 7.15
N THR A 251 16.18 -3.54 7.85
CA THR A 251 15.25 -4.18 8.79
C THR A 251 14.30 -5.14 8.07
N LEU A 252 13.69 -4.72 6.96
CA LEU A 252 12.78 -5.54 6.16
C LEU A 252 13.48 -6.73 5.49
N LEU A 253 14.77 -6.60 5.21
CA LEU A 253 15.60 -7.65 4.59
C LEU A 253 16.28 -8.57 5.61
N HIS A 254 16.32 -8.19 6.88
CA HIS A 254 16.94 -9.00 7.92
C HIS A 254 16.27 -10.37 8.06
N ASP A 255 17.04 -11.42 8.38
CA ASP A 255 16.55 -12.81 8.37
C ASP A 255 15.44 -13.07 9.40
N ASN A 256 15.53 -12.42 10.57
CA ASN A 256 14.54 -12.57 11.65
C ASN A 256 13.31 -11.66 11.51
N PHE A 257 13.21 -10.86 10.44
CA PHE A 257 12.13 -9.89 10.28
C PHE A 257 10.77 -10.57 10.30
N LEU A 258 10.59 -11.61 9.50
CA LEU A 258 9.31 -12.32 9.36
C LEU A 258 8.90 -13.02 10.64
N GLU A 259 9.84 -13.66 11.34
CA GLU A 259 9.60 -14.27 12.64
C GLU A 259 9.12 -13.23 13.65
N SER A 260 9.85 -12.11 13.76
CA SER A 260 9.49 -11.01 14.64
C SER A 260 8.12 -10.44 14.28
N PHE A 261 7.87 -10.19 12.99
CA PHE A 261 6.62 -9.63 12.49
C PHE A 261 5.42 -10.52 12.79
N TYR A 262 5.46 -11.80 12.41
CA TYR A 262 4.34 -12.72 12.59
C TYR A 262 4.12 -13.13 14.05
N CYS A 263 5.16 -13.13 14.90
CA CYS A 263 4.99 -13.33 16.34
C CYS A 263 4.18 -12.23 17.03
N HIS A 264 4.21 -10.99 16.53
CA HIS A 264 3.46 -9.87 17.11
C HIS A 264 2.01 -9.78 16.58
N LEU A 265 1.65 -10.61 15.60
CA LEU A 265 0.31 -10.68 15.03
C LEU A 265 -0.59 -11.73 15.70
N ASN A 266 -0.02 -12.64 16.50
CA ASN A 266 -0.71 -13.69 17.27
C ASN A 266 -0.81 -13.32 18.75
#